data_AF-A0A395CRC0-F1
#
_entry.id   AF-A0A395CRC0-F1
#
_cell.length_a   1.000
_cell.length_b   1.000
_cell.length_c   1.000
_cell.angle_alpha   90.00
_cell.angle_beta   90.00
_cell.angle_gamma   90.00
#
_symmetry.space_group_name_H-M   'P 1'
#
loop_
_entity.id
_entity.type
_entity.pdbx_description
1 polymer ?
#
loop_
_entity_poly.entity_id
_entity_poly.type
_entity_poly.pdbx_seq_one_letter_code
_entity_poly.pdbx_strand_id
1 'polypeptide(L)'
;MGELRKGVAAKRRTDPDAADQLGAWVDGIETTFADRVLPIDAATARRWGELSANRSLPVIDMLVAATAISHGLTLVIRKSRNE
;
A
#
# COMPACT_ATOMS: atom_id res chain seq x y z
N MET A 1 3.35 -1.03 -1.68
CA MET A 1 3.94 -1.68 -2.87
C MET A 1 2.91 -2.32 -3.80
N GLY A 2 2.08 -3.23 -3.30
CA GLY A 2 1.12 -3.98 -4.13
C GLY A 2 0.18 -3.09 -4.98
N GLU A 3 -0.35 -1.99 -4.43
CA GLU A 3 -1.23 -1.10 -5.18
C GLU A 3 -0.53 -0.38 -6.35
N LEU A 4 0.74 0.01 -6.19
CA LEU A 4 1.54 0.62 -7.26
C LEU A 4 1.76 -0.37 -8.41
N ARG A 5 2.18 -1.60 -8.08
CA ARG A 5 2.40 -2.66 -9.06
C ARG A 5 1.10 -3.11 -9.75
N LYS A 6 -0.01 -3.16 -9.01
CA LYS A 6 -1.35 -3.37 -9.58
C LYS A 6 -1.70 -2.28 -10.60
N GLY A 7 -1.37 -1.01 -10.30
CA GLY A 7 -1.54 0.12 -11.22
C GLY A 7 -0.75 -0.06 -12.52
N VAL A 8 0.53 -0.41 -12.42
CA VAL A 8 1.39 -0.73 -13.58
C VAL A 8 0.79 -1.86 -14.42
N ALA A 9 0.42 -2.98 -13.78
CA ALA A 9 -0.15 -4.13 -14.47
C ALA A 9 -1.49 -3.80 -15.15
N ALA A 10 -2.32 -2.98 -14.50
CA ALA A 10 -3.59 -2.53 -15.07
C ALA A 10 -3.36 -1.63 -16.29
N LYS A 11 -2.42 -0.68 -16.21
CA LYS A 11 -2.09 0.25 -17.29
C LYS A 11 -1.50 -0.48 -18.50
N ARG A 12 -0.68 -1.50 -18.28
CA ARG A 12 -0.07 -2.31 -19.36
C ARG A 12 -1.11 -2.94 -20.29
N ARG A 13 -2.33 -3.23 -19.78
CA ARG A 13 -3.42 -3.79 -20.61
C ARG A 13 -4.00 -2.79 -21.60
N THR A 14 -3.88 -1.49 -21.35
CA THR A 14 -4.48 -0.44 -22.20
C THR A 14 -3.44 0.42 -22.89
N ASP A 15 -2.24 0.53 -22.33
CA ASP A 15 -1.18 1.44 -22.75
C ASP A 15 0.18 0.92 -22.26
N PRO A 16 0.85 0.05 -23.04
CA PRO A 16 2.12 -0.57 -22.67
C PRO A 16 3.24 0.46 -22.44
N ASP A 17 3.36 1.47 -23.30
CA ASP A 17 4.44 2.47 -23.22
C ASP A 17 4.33 3.29 -21.93
N ALA A 18 3.13 3.76 -21.58
CA ALA A 18 2.93 4.45 -20.31
C ALA A 18 3.11 3.52 -19.10
N ALA A 19 2.82 2.23 -19.25
CA ALA A 19 3.05 1.26 -18.18
C ALA A 19 4.53 0.99 -17.94
N ASP A 20 5.37 1.03 -18.98
CA ASP A 20 6.82 0.92 -18.85
C ASP A 20 7.40 2.15 -18.15
N GLN A 21 6.95 3.36 -18.53
CA GLN A 21 7.35 4.59 -17.84
C GLN A 21 6.92 4.59 -16.36
N LEU A 22 5.68 4.19 -16.07
CA LEU A 22 5.18 4.06 -14.70
C LEU A 22 5.94 2.98 -13.93
N GLY A 23 6.26 1.86 -14.59
CA GLY A 23 7.03 0.77 -14.03
C GLY A 23 8.42 1.22 -13.56
N ALA A 24 9.17 1.90 -14.43
CA ALA A 24 10.48 2.44 -14.10
C ALA A 24 10.44 3.44 -12.94
N TRP A 25 9.39 4.27 -12.87
CA TRP A 25 9.18 5.16 -11.73
C TRP A 25 8.92 4.40 -10.43
N VAL A 26 8.08 3.34 -10.45
CA VAL A 26 7.86 2.50 -9.28
C VAL A 26 9.16 1.82 -8.85
N ASP A 27 9.96 1.28 -9.77
CA ASP A 27 11.26 0.65 -9.48
C ASP A 27 12.20 1.62 -8.73
N GLY A 28 12.21 2.89 -9.14
CA GLY A 28 12.97 3.95 -8.47
C GLY A 28 12.53 4.16 -7.02
N ILE A 29 11.22 4.11 -6.74
CA ILE A 29 10.69 4.16 -5.37
C ILE A 29 11.11 2.92 -4.59
N GLU A 30 10.96 1.71 -5.15
CA GLU A 30 11.34 0.49 -4.43
C GLU A 30 12.81 0.51 -4.03
N THR A 31 13.67 0.96 -4.95
CA THR A 31 15.12 1.09 -4.71
C THR A 31 15.42 2.14 -3.64
N THR A 32 14.81 3.33 -3.73
CA THR A 32 15.05 4.45 -2.81
C THR A 32 14.60 4.15 -1.37
N PHE A 33 13.61 3.28 -1.21
CA PHE A 33 13.00 2.95 0.08
C PHE A 33 13.21 1.49 0.49
N ALA A 34 14.12 0.75 -0.15
CA ALA A 34 14.30 -0.70 0.06
C ALA A 34 14.37 -1.09 1.54
N ASP A 35 15.20 -0.40 2.33
CA ASP A 35 15.40 -0.67 3.77
C ASP A 35 14.25 -0.17 4.67
N ARG A 36 13.23 0.48 4.07
CA ARG A 36 12.07 1.07 4.76
C ARG A 36 10.74 0.45 4.31
N VAL A 37 10.79 -0.61 3.50
CA VAL A 37 9.59 -1.38 3.14
C VAL A 37 9.30 -2.38 4.26
N LEU A 38 8.20 -2.15 4.99
CA LEU A 38 7.77 -3.04 6.06
C LEU A 38 6.99 -4.24 5.50
N PRO A 39 7.31 -5.48 5.92
CA PRO A 39 6.53 -6.66 5.55
C PRO A 39 5.19 -6.68 6.29
N ILE A 40 4.20 -7.36 5.71
CA ILE A 40 2.99 -7.76 6.44
C ILE A 40 3.31 -9.09 7.12
N ASP A 41 3.72 -9.01 8.38
CA ASP A 41 4.10 -10.16 9.20
C ASP A 41 2.93 -10.67 10.07
N ALA A 42 3.19 -11.71 10.87
CA ALA A 42 2.18 -12.30 11.74
C ALA A 42 1.64 -11.32 12.80
N ALA A 43 2.49 -10.41 13.30
CA ALA A 43 2.07 -9.38 14.26
C ALA A 43 1.09 -8.39 13.62
N THR A 44 1.41 -7.93 12.41
CA THR A 44 0.55 -7.10 11.58
C THR A 44 -0.77 -7.78 11.25
N ALA A 45 -0.73 -9.06 10.86
CA ALA A 45 -1.94 -9.82 10.54
C ALA A 45 -2.87 -10.01 11.76
N ARG A 46 -2.31 -10.27 12.96
CA ARG A 46 -3.10 -10.32 14.20
C ARG A 46 -3.76 -8.98 14.49
N ARG A 47 -2.98 -7.89 14.41
CA ARG A 47 -3.48 -6.55 14.67
C ARG A 47 -4.58 -6.15 13.69
N TRP A 48 -4.42 -6.51 12.42
CA TRP A 48 -5.44 -6.33 11.40
C TRP A 48 -6.75 -7.04 11.77
N GLY A 49 -6.68 -8.29 12.26
CA GLY A 49 -7.86 -9.05 12.67
C GLY A 49 -8.65 -8.36 13.78
N GLU A 50 -7.96 -7.89 14.82
CA GLU A 50 -8.56 -7.15 15.94
C GLU A 50 -9.21 -5.83 15.47
N LEU A 51 -8.54 -5.09 14.59
CA LEU A 51 -9.04 -3.83 14.05
C LEU A 51 -10.25 -4.05 13.14
N SER A 52 -10.23 -5.09 12.31
CA SER A 52 -11.25 -5.38 11.30
C SER A 52 -12.53 -5.95 11.91
N ALA A 53 -12.45 -6.60 13.08
CA ALA A 53 -13.62 -7.02 13.83
C ALA A 53 -14.55 -5.86 14.22
N ASN A 54 -13.99 -4.65 14.36
CA ASN A 54 -14.70 -3.48 14.88
C ASN A 54 -14.89 -2.36 13.85
N ARG A 55 -14.38 -2.51 12.62
CA ARG A 55 -14.41 -1.46 11.58
C ARG A 55 -14.65 -2.05 10.20
N SER A 56 -15.57 -1.45 9.46
CA SER A 56 -15.78 -1.74 8.04
C SER A 56 -15.02 -0.70 7.21
N LEU A 57 -13.79 -1.04 6.82
CA LEU A 57 -12.94 -0.28 5.91
C LEU A 57 -12.35 -1.23 4.86
N PRO A 58 -11.89 -0.73 3.70
CA PRO A 58 -11.20 -1.56 2.72
C PRO A 58 -10.05 -2.36 3.36
N VAL A 59 -9.90 -3.62 2.97
CA VAL A 59 -8.91 -4.55 3.56
C VAL A 59 -7.49 -3.99 3.47
N ILE A 60 -7.13 -3.36 2.36
CA ILE A 60 -5.80 -2.78 2.14
C ILE A 60 -5.56 -1.62 3.12
N ASP A 61 -6.51 -0.68 3.24
CA ASP A 61 -6.39 0.45 4.17
C ASP A 61 -6.22 -0.05 5.61
N MET A 62 -6.97 -1.10 5.99
CA MET A 62 -6.88 -1.71 7.30
C MET A 62 -5.53 -2.39 7.55
N LEU A 63 -4.94 -3.03 6.54
CA LEU A 63 -3.60 -3.62 6.63
C LEU A 63 -2.52 -2.54 6.78
N VAL A 64 -2.64 -1.43 6.04
CA VAL A 64 -1.72 -0.29 6.16
C VAL A 64 -1.82 0.34 7.55
N ALA A 65 -3.05 0.53 8.08
CA ALA A 65 -3.26 1.02 9.43
C ALA A 65 -2.72 0.06 10.51
N ALA A 66 -2.95 -1.25 10.35
CA ALA A 66 -2.41 -2.27 11.25
C ALA A 66 -0.88 -2.25 11.26
N THR A 67 -0.26 -2.12 10.09
CA THR A 67 1.21 -2.01 9.96
C THR A 67 1.72 -0.78 10.71
N ALA A 68 1.10 0.39 10.50
CA ALA A 68 1.51 1.60 11.19
C ALA A 68 1.41 1.46 12.72
N ILE A 69 0.31 0.89 13.22
CA ILE A 69 0.09 0.68 14.65
C ILE A 69 1.11 -0.31 15.24
N SER A 70 1.35 -1.44 14.57
CA SER A 70 2.29 -2.47 15.04
C SER A 70 3.72 -1.95 15.16
N HIS A 71 4.10 -0.97 14.32
CA HIS A 71 5.44 -0.40 14.29
C HIS A 71 5.54 0.98 14.99
N GLY A 72 4.47 1.45 15.66
CA GLY A 72 4.48 2.75 16.35
C GLY A 72 4.65 3.95 15.42
N LEU A 73 4.16 3.85 14.18
CA LEU A 73 4.31 4.86 13.14
C LEU A 73 3.07 5.76 13.03
N THR A 74 3.28 6.97 12.54
CA THR A 74 2.20 7.88 12.14
C THR A 74 1.81 7.61 10.69
N LEU A 75 0.56 7.22 10.48
CA LEU A 75 0.02 7.03 9.13
C LEU A 75 -0.40 8.38 8.53
N VAL A 76 0.30 8.81 7.48
CA VAL A 76 -0.05 10.01 6.71
C VAL A 76 -0.95 9.61 5.53
N ILE A 77 -2.19 10.09 5.54
CA ILE A 77 -3.15 9.88 4.46
C ILE A 77 -3.62 11.23 3.90
N ARG A 78 -3.88 11.28 2.60
CA ARG A 78 -4.61 12.37 1.98
C ARG A 78 -6.05 11.92 1.77
N LYS A 79 -7.00 12.51 2.50
CA LYS A 79 -8.43 12.32 2.26
C LYS A 79 -8.91 13.40 1.27
N SER A 80 -9.25 13.01 0.05
CA SER A 80 -10.05 13.87 -0.82
C SER A 80 -11.50 13.79 -0.36
N ARG A 81 -12.07 14.92 0.08
CA ARG A 81 -13.51 15.03 0.30
C ARG A 81 -14.12 15.23 -1.08
N ASN A 82 -14.64 14.15 -1.68
CA ASN A 82 -15.58 14.31 -2.78
C ASN A 82 -16.89 14.74 -2.14
N GLU A 83 -17.21 16.03 -2.29
CA GLU A 83 -18.57 16.56 -2.19
C GLU A 83 -19.31 16.25 -3.50
#